data_AF-A0A8U0RSH3-F1
#
_entry.id   AF-A0A8U0RSH3-F1
#
_cell.length_a   1.000
_cell.length_b   1.000
_cell.length_c   1.000
_cell.angle_alpha   90.00
_cell.angle_beta   90.00
_cell.angle_gamma   90.00
#
_symmetry.space_group_name_H-M   'P 1'
#
loop_
_entity.id
_entity.type
_entity.pdbx_description
1 polymer ?
#
loop_
_entity_poly.entity_id
_entity_poly.type
_entity_poly.pdbx_seq_one_letter_code
_entity_poly.pdbx_strand_id
1 'polypeptide(L)'
;MALQSSFTCWNGTVLQLGQACDFHRDCAQGEDEGQLCSKLPAGFYCNFEDGFCGWTQGTLSSHNPRWQVRTLKDARDQDHGGHALLLSTTDSPTYESATVTSVTFPAPMKNSPCENLAQQE
;
A
#
# COMPACT_ATOMS: atom_id res chain seq x y z
N MET A 1 11.40 -23.35 -10.14
CA MET A 1 12.57 -22.56 -9.72
C MET A 1 12.08 -21.17 -9.41
N ALA A 2 12.02 -20.78 -8.14
CA ALA A 2 11.77 -19.40 -7.78
C ALA A 2 13.05 -18.63 -8.06
N LEU A 3 13.00 -17.60 -8.93
CA LEU A 3 14.07 -16.62 -8.98
C LEU A 3 14.07 -15.92 -7.63
N GLN A 4 15.08 -16.16 -6.80
CA GLN A 4 15.34 -15.31 -5.64
C GLN A 4 15.71 -13.94 -6.18
N SER A 5 14.73 -13.04 -6.22
CA SER A 5 14.95 -11.67 -6.65
C SER A 5 15.46 -10.86 -5.46
N SER A 6 16.47 -10.03 -5.70
CA SER A 6 17.06 -9.16 -4.69
C SER A 6 17.10 -7.71 -5.17
N PHE A 7 17.13 -6.79 -4.21
CA PHE A 7 17.39 -5.38 -4.42
C PHE A 7 18.76 -5.05 -3.84
N THR A 8 19.52 -4.14 -4.46
CA THR A 8 20.84 -3.74 -3.96
C THR A 8 20.85 -2.24 -3.68
N CYS A 9 21.07 -1.90 -2.41
CA CYS A 9 21.26 -0.52 -1.95
C CYS A 9 22.52 0.10 -2.58
N TRP A 10 22.63 1.42 -2.58
CA TRP A 10 23.80 2.14 -3.12
C TRP A 10 25.09 1.86 -2.37
N ASN A 11 25.01 1.49 -1.09
CA ASN A 11 26.15 1.08 -0.28
C ASN A 11 26.58 -0.39 -0.51
N GLY A 12 25.88 -1.14 -1.37
CA GLY A 12 26.14 -2.54 -1.66
C GLY A 12 25.41 -3.55 -0.75
N THR A 13 24.62 -3.10 0.22
CA THR A 13 23.75 -4.00 1.00
C THR A 13 22.71 -4.63 0.07
N VAL A 14 22.48 -5.95 0.22
CA VAL A 14 21.53 -6.71 -0.59
C VAL A 14 20.31 -7.07 0.25
N LEU A 15 19.13 -6.69 -0.24
CA LEU A 15 17.83 -6.96 0.36
C LEU A 15 17.09 -8.03 -0.44
N GLN A 16 16.14 -8.72 0.20
CA GLN A 16 15.14 -9.49 -0.55
C GLN A 16 14.27 -8.54 -1.37
N LEU A 17 13.84 -8.91 -2.57
CA LEU A 17 12.99 -8.01 -3.37
C LEU A 17 11.68 -7.61 -2.65
N GLY A 18 11.14 -8.50 -1.79
CA GLY A 18 9.95 -8.20 -0.99
C GLY A 18 10.14 -7.11 0.06
N GLN A 19 11.39 -6.73 0.36
CA GLN A 19 11.75 -5.61 1.24
C GLN A 19 11.89 -4.29 0.48
N ALA A 20 11.73 -4.29 -0.85
CA ALA A 20 11.66 -3.06 -1.61
C ALA A 20 10.19 -2.68 -1.80
N CYS A 21 9.87 -1.40 -1.60
CA CYS A 21 8.53 -0.85 -1.71
C CYS A 21 7.55 -1.40 -0.66
N ASP A 22 8.01 -1.60 0.57
CA ASP A 22 7.23 -2.11 1.70
C ASP A 22 6.93 -1.05 2.78
N PHE A 23 7.27 0.21 2.51
CA PHE A 23 7.19 1.38 3.40
C PHE A 23 8.15 1.34 4.60
N HIS A 24 9.10 0.39 4.62
CA HIS A 24 10.21 0.37 5.55
C HIS A 24 11.49 0.84 4.86
N ARG A 25 12.27 1.66 5.56
CA ARG A 25 13.57 2.12 5.04
C ARG A 25 14.65 1.14 5.48
N ASP A 26 14.88 0.10 4.68
CA ASP A 26 15.93 -0.89 4.89
C ASP A 26 17.29 -0.39 4.37
N CYS A 27 17.31 0.38 3.28
CA CYS A 27 18.55 0.97 2.80
C CYS A 27 18.91 2.27 3.55
N ALA A 28 20.22 2.53 3.66
CA ALA A 28 20.74 3.69 4.36
C ALA A 28 20.20 5.03 3.83
N GLN A 29 19.90 5.15 2.53
CA GLN A 29 19.33 6.35 1.92
C GLN A 29 17.82 6.23 1.64
N GLY A 30 17.19 5.10 1.93
CA GLY A 30 15.77 4.86 1.62
C GLY A 30 15.50 4.69 0.14
N GLU A 31 16.52 4.34 -0.64
CA GLU A 31 16.42 4.15 -2.08
C GLU A 31 15.55 2.95 -2.48
N ASP A 32 15.37 2.00 -1.58
CA ASP A 32 14.42 0.87 -1.62
C ASP A 32 12.95 1.33 -1.65
N GLU A 33 12.65 2.49 -1.08
CA GLU A 33 11.31 3.11 -1.02
C GLU A 33 11.15 4.28 -2.01
N GLY A 34 12.13 4.47 -2.89
CA GLY A 34 12.25 5.67 -3.70
C GLY A 34 11.75 5.52 -5.13
N GLN A 35 12.63 5.88 -6.08
CA GLN A 35 12.30 6.00 -7.51
C GLN A 35 11.89 4.67 -8.16
N LEU A 36 12.26 3.53 -7.59
CA LEU A 36 11.83 2.23 -8.07
C LEU A 36 10.31 2.07 -7.87
N CYS A 37 9.83 2.37 -6.66
CA CYS A 37 8.44 2.19 -6.26
C CYS A 37 7.50 3.12 -7.02
N SER A 38 7.94 4.34 -7.32
CA SER A 38 7.16 5.29 -8.13
C SER A 38 7.02 4.91 -9.60
N LYS A 39 7.83 3.97 -10.09
CA LYS A 39 7.72 3.42 -11.46
C LYS A 39 6.82 2.19 -11.54
N LEU A 40 6.37 1.64 -10.41
CA LEU A 40 5.45 0.52 -10.39
C LEU A 40 4.06 0.98 -10.86
N PRO A 41 3.22 0.05 -11.34
CA PRO A 41 1.85 0.37 -11.71
C PRO A 41 1.12 1.11 -10.59
N ALA A 42 0.30 2.10 -10.96
CA ALA A 42 -0.49 2.88 -10.01
C ALA A 42 -1.24 1.97 -9.03
N GLY A 43 -1.20 2.27 -7.75
CA GLY A 43 -1.84 1.48 -6.70
C GLY A 43 -1.00 0.32 -6.14
N PHE A 44 0.17 0.01 -6.71
CA PHE A 44 1.11 -0.94 -6.12
C PHE A 44 1.76 -0.38 -4.85
N TYR A 45 2.30 0.83 -4.95
CA TYR A 45 2.92 1.56 -3.83
C TYR A 45 2.06 2.76 -3.47
N CYS A 46 1.24 2.60 -2.44
CA CYS A 46 0.23 3.58 -2.03
C CYS A 46 0.24 3.88 -0.53
N ASN A 47 0.82 5.02 -0.16
CA ASN A 47 0.79 5.54 1.22
C ASN A 47 -0.36 6.51 1.49
N PHE A 48 -1.24 6.74 0.50
CA PHE A 48 -2.37 7.68 0.54
C PHE A 48 -2.02 9.17 0.72
N GLU A 49 -0.73 9.54 0.70
CA GLU A 49 -0.30 10.96 0.72
C GLU A 49 -0.72 11.69 -0.57
N ASP A 50 -0.76 10.97 -1.69
CA ASP A 50 -1.28 11.44 -2.99
C ASP A 50 -2.62 10.76 -3.34
N GLY A 51 -3.63 11.04 -2.50
CA GLY A 51 -4.99 10.59 -2.71
C GLY A 51 -5.12 9.06 -2.76
N PHE A 52 -5.92 8.55 -3.71
CA PHE A 52 -6.15 7.11 -3.85
C PHE A 52 -5.08 6.40 -4.69
N CYS A 53 -4.06 7.11 -5.20
CA CYS A 53 -2.89 6.56 -5.93
C CYS A 53 -3.19 5.55 -7.07
N GLY A 54 -4.42 5.51 -7.61
CA GLY A 54 -4.87 4.53 -8.62
C GLY A 54 -5.89 3.49 -8.12
N TRP A 55 -6.14 3.42 -6.82
CA TRP A 55 -7.26 2.67 -6.26
C TRP A 55 -8.58 3.34 -6.63
N THR A 56 -9.59 2.52 -6.89
CA THR A 56 -10.92 2.94 -7.34
C THR A 56 -11.97 2.49 -6.34
N GLN A 57 -12.96 3.33 -6.09
CA GLN A 57 -14.11 2.96 -5.25
C GLN A 57 -15.13 2.20 -6.12
N GLY A 58 -15.74 1.15 -5.56
CA GLY A 58 -16.81 0.42 -6.22
C GLY A 58 -17.98 1.32 -6.59
N THR A 59 -18.80 0.93 -7.58
CA THR A 59 -19.97 1.72 -8.01
C THR A 59 -20.95 1.89 -6.86
N LEU A 60 -21.08 3.12 -6.36
CA LEU A 60 -21.92 3.48 -5.22
C LEU A 60 -23.33 3.84 -5.70
N SER A 61 -24.36 3.20 -5.14
CA SER A 61 -25.65 3.86 -4.98
C SER A 61 -25.46 5.10 -4.10
N SER A 62 -26.30 6.13 -4.25
CA SER A 62 -26.19 7.39 -3.48
C SER A 62 -26.23 7.23 -1.96
N HIS A 63 -26.58 6.04 -1.45
CA HIS A 63 -26.74 5.73 -0.03
C HIS A 63 -25.57 4.94 0.58
N ASN A 64 -24.62 4.47 -0.23
CA ASN A 64 -23.52 3.66 0.30
C ASN A 64 -22.47 4.54 1.00
N PRO A 65 -21.89 4.06 2.11
CA PRO A 65 -20.76 4.72 2.74
C PRO A 65 -19.56 4.74 1.79
N ARG A 66 -18.81 5.85 1.81
CA ARG A 66 -17.71 6.13 0.87
C ARG A 66 -16.38 6.25 1.59
N TRP A 67 -15.35 5.67 0.99
CA TRP A 67 -13.98 5.80 1.47
C TRP A 67 -13.47 7.22 1.23
N GLN A 68 -12.74 7.75 2.19
CA GLN A 68 -12.19 9.10 2.14
C GLN A 68 -10.73 9.07 2.59
N VAL A 69 -9.83 9.65 1.79
CA VAL A 69 -8.46 9.92 2.25
C VAL A 69 -8.54 11.11 3.22
N ARG A 70 -8.02 10.92 4.43
CA ARG A 70 -8.05 11.90 5.51
C ARG A 70 -6.70 11.95 6.20
N THR A 71 -6.29 13.17 6.56
CA THR A 71 -5.11 13.38 7.41
C THR A 71 -5.43 12.91 8.82
N LEU A 72 -4.61 12.01 9.34
CA LEU A 72 -4.65 11.57 10.73
C LEU A 72 -4.06 12.70 11.59
N LYS A 73 -4.92 13.34 12.37
CA LYS A 73 -4.49 14.29 13.40
C LYS A 73 -4.41 13.55 14.72
N ASP A 74 -3.31 12.84 14.96
CA ASP A 74 -3.06 12.32 16.30
C ASP A 74 -2.54 13.43 17.22
N ALA A 75 -3.19 13.56 18.36
CA ALA A 75 -3.13 14.74 19.23
C ALA A 75 -1.95 14.72 20.24
N ARG A 76 -0.78 14.14 19.91
CA ARG A 76 0.33 14.07 20.89
C ARG A 76 1.77 14.14 20.42
N ASP A 77 2.13 14.03 19.14
CA ASP A 77 3.55 14.15 18.80
C ASP A 77 3.77 14.61 17.35
N GLN A 78 4.95 15.19 17.13
CA GLN A 78 5.30 16.16 16.08
C GLN A 78 4.89 15.82 14.64
N ASP A 79 4.12 16.74 14.03
CA ASP A 79 4.21 17.25 12.64
C ASP A 79 4.53 16.27 11.49
N HIS A 80 4.00 15.05 11.54
CA HIS A 80 3.92 14.17 10.37
C HIS A 80 2.48 13.67 10.26
N GLY A 81 1.58 14.56 9.88
CA GLY A 81 0.18 14.22 9.63
C GLY A 81 0.08 13.32 8.41
N GLY A 82 0.13 12.00 8.62
CA GLY A 82 -0.04 11.01 7.56
C GLY A 82 -1.48 10.95 7.06
N HIS A 83 -1.66 10.46 5.84
CA HIS A 83 -2.94 10.27 5.19
C HIS A 83 -3.35 8.80 5.25
N ALA A 84 -4.63 8.55 5.49
CA ALA A 84 -5.17 7.21 5.54
C ALA A 84 -6.57 7.15 4.95
N LEU A 85 -6.98 5.96 4.55
CA LEU A 85 -8.36 5.67 4.18
C LEU A 85 -9.23 5.59 5.43
N LEU A 86 -10.27 6.43 5.47
CA LEU A 86 -11.27 6.48 6.51
C LEU A 86 -12.65 6.15 5.94
N LEU A 87 -13.37 5.24 6.60
CA LEU A 87 -14.77 4.93 6.34
C LEU A 87 -15.60 5.38 7.54
N SER A 88 -16.54 6.30 7.31
CA SER A 88 -17.53 6.66 8.34
C SER A 88 -18.73 5.73 8.25
N THR A 89 -19.07 5.09 9.36
CA THR A 89 -20.22 4.17 9.47
C THR A 89 -21.40 4.78 10.22
N THR A 90 -21.30 6.05 10.65
CA THR A 90 -22.27 6.68 11.57
C THR A 90 -23.63 6.98 10.95
N ASP A 91 -23.72 7.03 9.62
CA ASP A 91 -24.92 7.46 8.88
C ASP A 91 -25.45 6.37 7.92
N SER A 92 -25.01 5.11 8.11
CA SER A 92 -25.41 3.99 7.25
C SER A 92 -26.44 3.10 7.95
N PRO A 93 -27.75 3.25 7.65
CA PRO A 93 -28.82 2.48 8.29
C PRO A 93 -28.91 1.01 7.81
N THR A 94 -28.06 0.58 6.88
CA THR A 94 -28.06 -0.76 6.28
C THR A 94 -26.68 -1.43 6.35
N TYR A 95 -26.66 -2.77 6.30
CA TYR A 95 -25.48 -3.64 6.17
C TYR A 95 -24.81 -3.49 4.79
N GLU A 96 -24.60 -2.26 4.33
CA GLU A 96 -23.96 -1.98 3.06
C GLU A 96 -22.44 -1.95 3.21
N SER A 97 -21.75 -2.65 2.31
CA SER A 97 -20.30 -2.64 2.24
C SER A 97 -19.81 -1.48 1.36
N ALA A 98 -18.68 -0.91 1.74
CA ALA A 98 -17.92 0.02 0.91
C ALA A 98 -16.67 -0.68 0.41
N THR A 99 -16.50 -0.75 -0.91
CA THR A 99 -15.34 -1.41 -1.51
C THR A 99 -14.41 -0.39 -2.16
N VAL A 100 -13.12 -0.58 -1.95
CA VAL A 100 -12.05 0.09 -2.69
C VAL A 100 -11.13 -0.99 -3.26
N THR A 101 -10.79 -0.88 -4.54
CA THR A 101 -10.01 -1.88 -5.28
C THR A 101 -8.80 -1.23 -5.90
N SER A 102 -7.64 -1.87 -5.76
CA SER A 102 -6.44 -1.51 -6.53
C SER A 102 -6.64 -1.77 -8.02
N VAL A 103 -5.69 -1.32 -8.84
CA VAL A 103 -5.67 -1.67 -10.27
C VAL A 103 -5.43 -3.17 -10.44
N THR A 104 -5.88 -3.72 -11.57
CA THR A 104 -5.50 -5.08 -11.95
C THR A 104 -4.01 -5.11 -12.29
N PHE A 105 -3.24 -5.89 -11.52
CA PHE A 105 -1.84 -6.08 -11.82
C PHE A 105 -1.66 -7.05 -13.00
N PRO A 106 -0.79 -6.75 -13.97
CA PRO A 106 -0.59 -7.60 -15.15
C PRO A 106 0.03 -8.94 -14.74
N ALA A 107 -0.56 -10.03 -15.24
CA ALA A 107 0.05 -11.35 -15.12
C ALA A 107 1.20 -11.51 -16.14
N PRO A 108 2.32 -12.18 -15.79
CA PRO A 108 2.61 -12.81 -14.50
C PRO A 108 3.45 -11.89 -13.58
N MET A 109 2.96 -11.59 -12.38
CA MET A 109 3.81 -11.06 -11.30
C MET A 109 4.62 -12.21 -10.68
N LYS A 110 5.63 -12.71 -11.39
CA LYS A 110 6.47 -13.84 -10.91
C LYS A 110 7.73 -13.32 -10.23
N ASN A 111 7.61 -12.78 -9.02
CA ASN A 111 8.79 -12.25 -8.32
C ASN A 111 9.06 -12.85 -6.92
N SER A 112 8.22 -13.76 -6.43
CA SER A 112 8.50 -14.56 -5.23
C SER A 112 7.46 -15.69 -5.10
N PRO A 113 7.76 -16.79 -4.37
CA PRO A 113 6.72 -17.71 -3.93
C PRO A 113 5.67 -16.95 -3.11
N CYS A 114 4.40 -17.33 -3.19
CA CYS A 114 3.42 -16.86 -2.21
C CYS A 114 3.89 -17.33 -0.83
N GLU A 115 4.28 -16.41 0.05
CA GLU A 115 4.53 -16.76 1.45
C GLU A 115 3.19 -17.10 2.09
N ASN A 116 2.94 -18.40 2.24
CA ASN A 116 1.94 -18.86 3.18
C ASN A 116 2.50 -18.52 4.58
N LEU A 117 1.88 -17.56 5.28
CA LEU A 117 1.92 -17.49 6.73
C LEU A 117 1.14 -18.69 7.31
N ALA A 118 1.63 -19.90 7.03
CA ALA A 118 1.24 -21.09 7.75
C ALA A 118 2.20 -21.22 8.94
N GLN A 119 1.69 -20.85 10.11
CA GLN A 119 2.08 -21.33 11.43
C GLN A 119 3.44 -20.84 11.95
N GLN A 120 3.38 -19.76 12.74
CA GLN A 120 4.09 -19.78 14.02
C GLN A 120 3.36 -20.76 14.95
N GLU A 121 4.16 -21.69 15.50
CA GLU A 121 3.87 -22.80 16.42
C GLU A 121 3.29 -24.10 15.82
#